data_AF-A0A7S1EBP4-F1
#
_entry.id   AF-A0A7S1EBP4-F1
#
_cell.length_a   1.000
_cell.length_b   1.000
_cell.length_c   1.000
_cell.angle_alpha   90.00
_cell.angle_beta   90.00
_cell.angle_gamma   90.00
#
_symmetry.space_group_name_H-M   'P 1'
#
loop_
_entity.id
_entity.type
_entity.pdbx_description
1 polymer ?
#
loop_
_entity_poly.entity_id
_entity_poly.type
_entity_poly.pdbx_seq_one_letter_code
_entity_poly.pdbx_strand_id
1 'polypeptide(L)'
;MLMVLVEVKEGGMRKEICQTQGDTMFSVSPDGQKVAVLCSGESRQSGEYLSFIEGPFEFEDDPWPSDRVPVAGAYPDRSSELPPPRSVLAFFWSPDSRTLLVLTGPSKADIEASSGGLRWETFDTMTGKTVEFELFRPTASFVGTFLPFFDQYALSHNIWSPDSTSFCYTGVSLGGEDYGAWVQ
;
A
#
# COMPACT_ATOMS: atom_id res chain seq x y z
N MET A 1 3.32 -11.08 -12.75
CA MET A 1 2.29 -11.96 -12.14
C MET A 1 0.92 -11.34 -12.41
N LEU A 2 -0.17 -12.13 -12.38
CA LEU A 2 -1.53 -11.62 -12.61
C LEU A 2 -2.29 -11.61 -11.29
N MET A 3 -2.93 -10.48 -10.96
CA MET A 3 -3.86 -10.42 -9.84
C MET A 3 -5.30 -10.63 -10.36
N VAL A 4 -6.01 -11.57 -9.73
CA VAL A 4 -7.37 -11.94 -10.11
C VAL A 4 -8.29 -11.89 -8.89
N LEU A 5 -9.47 -11.33 -9.07
CA LEU A 5 -10.58 -11.51 -8.15
C LEU A 5 -11.23 -12.87 -8.41
N VAL A 6 -11.62 -13.58 -7.36
CA VAL A 6 -12.31 -14.88 -7.46
C VAL A 6 -13.65 -14.86 -6.73
N GLU A 7 -14.74 -15.23 -7.41
CA GLU A 7 -16.02 -15.42 -6.76
C GLU A 7 -16.09 -16.76 -6.03
N VAL A 8 -16.32 -16.72 -4.72
CA VAL A 8 -16.36 -17.94 -3.90
C VAL A 8 -17.70 -18.67 -3.97
N LYS A 9 -18.81 -17.94 -4.20
CA LYS A 9 -20.17 -18.49 -4.09
C LYS A 9 -20.61 -19.28 -5.32
N GLU A 10 -20.24 -18.84 -6.52
CA GLU A 10 -20.69 -19.43 -7.80
C GLU A 10 -19.62 -20.30 -8.50
N GLY A 11 -18.69 -20.87 -7.73
CA GLY A 11 -17.79 -21.90 -8.26
C GLY A 11 -16.48 -21.39 -8.85
N GLY A 12 -16.01 -20.20 -8.44
CA GLY A 12 -14.64 -19.76 -8.71
C GLY A 12 -14.46 -18.95 -10.00
N MET A 13 -15.46 -18.18 -10.41
CA MET A 13 -15.31 -17.21 -11.50
C MET A 13 -14.11 -16.29 -11.21
N ARG A 14 -13.29 -16.00 -12.22
CA ARG A 14 -12.08 -15.16 -12.07
C ARG A 14 -12.16 -13.94 -12.97
N LYS A 15 -11.87 -12.77 -12.41
CA LYS A 15 -11.76 -11.50 -13.15
C LYS A 15 -10.36 -10.94 -12.98
N GLU A 16 -9.68 -10.65 -14.08
CA GLU A 16 -8.40 -9.94 -14.05
C GLU A 16 -8.62 -8.51 -13.57
N ILE A 17 -7.87 -8.07 -12.55
CA ILE A 17 -8.02 -6.73 -11.97
C ILE A 17 -6.79 -5.85 -12.22
N CYS A 18 -5.58 -6.43 -12.28
CA CYS A 18 -4.38 -5.73 -12.76
C CYS A 18 -3.25 -6.71 -13.10
N GLN A 19 -2.30 -6.23 -13.91
CA GLN A 19 -1.02 -6.90 -14.12
C GLN A 19 0.01 -6.37 -13.13
N THR A 20 0.79 -7.27 -12.53
CA THR A 20 1.86 -6.90 -11.59
C THR A 20 3.21 -7.41 -12.10
N GLN A 21 4.29 -6.77 -11.66
CA GLN A 21 5.67 -7.18 -11.96
C GLN A 21 6.46 -7.26 -10.65
N GLY A 22 7.45 -8.17 -10.62
CA GLY A 22 8.29 -8.46 -9.45
C GLY A 22 7.49 -8.84 -8.20
N ASP A 23 8.01 -8.50 -7.03
CA ASP A 23 7.34 -8.82 -5.76
C ASP A 23 6.09 -7.95 -5.63
N THR A 24 4.99 -8.57 -5.25
CA THR A 24 3.69 -7.91 -5.15
C THR A 24 3.16 -8.11 -3.75
N MET A 25 2.81 -7.01 -3.09
CA MET A 25 2.09 -7.00 -1.82
C MET A 25 0.77 -6.24 -2.02
N PHE A 26 -0.30 -6.67 -1.34
CA PHE A 26 -1.61 -6.06 -1.55
C PHE A 26 -2.43 -6.02 -0.26
N SER A 27 -3.40 -5.10 -0.21
CA SER A 27 -4.40 -5.06 0.86
C SER A 27 -5.72 -4.53 0.32
N VAL A 28 -6.82 -5.13 0.77
CA VAL A 28 -8.18 -4.70 0.43
C VAL A 28 -8.66 -3.71 1.48
N SER A 29 -9.33 -2.63 1.07
CA SER A 29 -9.93 -1.68 2.00
C SER A 29 -11.02 -2.35 2.86
N PRO A 30 -11.26 -1.89 4.09
CA PRO A 30 -12.27 -2.48 4.98
C PRO A 30 -13.69 -2.59 4.39
N ASP A 31 -14.09 -1.64 3.55
CA ASP A 31 -15.38 -1.64 2.83
C ASP A 31 -15.40 -2.58 1.60
N GLY A 32 -14.26 -3.17 1.25
CA GLY A 32 -14.09 -4.05 0.10
C GLY A 32 -14.15 -3.34 -1.26
N GLN A 33 -14.13 -2.01 -1.31
CA GLN A 33 -14.31 -1.24 -2.56
C GLN A 33 -13.01 -0.79 -3.22
N LYS A 34 -11.87 -0.92 -2.52
CA LYS A 34 -10.54 -0.60 -3.05
C LYS A 34 -9.55 -1.71 -2.79
N VAL A 35 -8.59 -1.88 -3.69
CA VAL A 35 -7.43 -2.75 -3.50
C VAL A 35 -6.18 -1.92 -3.70
N ALA A 36 -5.35 -1.80 -2.67
CA ALA A 36 -4.02 -1.22 -2.76
C ALA A 36 -3.02 -2.31 -3.15
N VAL A 37 -2.14 -2.00 -4.11
CA VAL A 37 -1.14 -2.91 -4.65
C VAL A 37 0.20 -2.21 -4.68
N LEU A 38 1.16 -2.77 -3.96
CA LEU A 38 2.57 -2.41 -4.02
C LEU A 38 3.30 -3.42 -4.90
N CYS A 39 4.01 -2.91 -5.89
CA CYS A 39 4.86 -3.72 -6.76
C CYS A 39 6.30 -3.24 -6.65
N SER A 40 7.25 -4.17 -6.48
CA SER A 40 8.68 -3.94 -6.71
C SER A 40 9.02 -4.44 -8.11
N GLY A 41 9.80 -3.69 -8.91
CA GLY A 41 10.08 -4.09 -10.29
C GLY A 41 11.51 -3.81 -10.73
N GLU A 42 12.04 -4.68 -11.59
CA GLU A 42 13.33 -4.45 -12.27
C GLU A 42 13.23 -3.40 -13.41
N SER A 43 12.01 -2.98 -13.86
CA SER A 43 11.76 -1.70 -14.60
C SER A 43 10.26 -1.51 -14.99
N ARG A 44 9.61 -0.35 -14.78
CA ARG A 44 9.55 0.83 -15.69
C ARG A 44 10.37 2.03 -15.18
N GLN A 45 11.60 1.70 -14.78
CA GLN A 45 12.71 2.50 -14.24
C GLN A 45 12.39 3.30 -12.96
N SER A 46 12.72 2.90 -11.74
CA SER A 46 13.37 1.73 -11.14
C SER A 46 13.07 1.86 -9.64
N GLY A 47 11.82 1.58 -9.26
CA GLY A 47 11.34 1.85 -7.90
C GLY A 47 10.10 1.04 -7.56
N GLU A 48 9.86 0.93 -6.26
CA GLU A 48 8.59 0.47 -5.71
C GLU A 48 7.50 1.48 -6.07
N TYR A 49 6.34 1.01 -6.52
CA TYR A 49 5.18 1.85 -6.76
C TYR A 49 3.95 1.30 -6.05
N LEU A 50 3.24 2.18 -5.36
CA LEU A 50 1.97 1.89 -4.71
C LEU A 50 0.85 2.45 -5.58
N SER A 51 -0.10 1.61 -5.94
CA SER A 51 -1.31 1.99 -6.67
C SER A 51 -2.53 1.51 -5.90
N PHE A 52 -3.69 2.11 -6.18
CA PHE A 52 -4.96 1.52 -5.76
C PHE A 52 -5.93 1.40 -6.92
N ILE A 53 -6.76 0.38 -6.85
CA ILE A 53 -7.78 0.03 -7.84
C ILE A 53 -9.12 0.21 -7.15
N GLU A 54 -10.04 0.92 -7.79
CA GLU A 54 -11.41 1.08 -7.31
C GLU A 54 -12.38 0.17 -8.05
N GLY A 55 -13.39 -0.32 -7.32
CA GLY A 55 -14.46 -1.15 -7.83
C GLY A 55 -15.39 -0.46 -8.85
N PRO A 56 -16.52 -1.11 -9.20
CA PRO A 56 -17.05 -2.30 -8.56
C PRO A 56 -16.24 -3.56 -8.87
N PHE A 57 -16.01 -4.38 -7.83
CA PHE A 57 -15.42 -5.72 -7.94
C PHE A 57 -16.48 -6.80 -8.15
N GLU A 58 -17.65 -6.44 -8.68
CA GLU A 58 -18.69 -7.41 -9.02
C GLU A 58 -18.38 -8.09 -10.37
N PHE A 59 -18.89 -9.30 -10.54
CA PHE A 59 -18.90 -10.01 -11.82
C PHE A 59 -20.09 -9.48 -12.63
N GLU A 60 -19.85 -8.90 -13.81
CA GLU A 60 -20.91 -8.72 -14.80
C GLU A 60 -21.23 -10.11 -15.41
N ASP A 61 -22.48 -10.30 -15.87
CA ASP A 61 -23.08 -11.60 -16.26
C ASP A 61 -22.25 -12.48 -17.23
N ASP A 62 -21.23 -11.92 -17.90
CA ASP A 62 -20.30 -12.68 -18.74
C ASP A 62 -18.84 -12.20 -18.60
N PRO A 63 -17.98 -12.90 -17.84
CA PRO A 63 -16.55 -12.61 -17.75
C PRO A 63 -15.73 -13.09 -18.97
N TRP A 64 -16.34 -13.74 -19.97
CA TRP A 64 -15.69 -14.30 -21.15
C TRP A 64 -16.42 -13.90 -22.45
N PRO A 65 -16.23 -12.67 -22.99
CA PRO A 65 -16.69 -12.40 -24.34
C PRO A 65 -16.08 -13.45 -25.29
N SER A 66 -16.93 -14.06 -26.12
CA SER A 66 -16.58 -15.19 -27.01
C SER A 66 -15.40 -14.89 -27.94
N ASP A 67 -15.08 -13.62 -28.13
CA ASP A 67 -13.88 -13.15 -28.79
C ASP A 67 -12.80 -12.87 -27.75
N ARG A 68 -11.71 -13.66 -27.78
CA ARG A 68 -10.48 -13.39 -27.04
C ARG A 68 -9.85 -12.10 -27.57
N VAL A 69 -10.34 -10.96 -27.13
CA VAL A 69 -9.65 -9.68 -27.28
C VAL A 69 -8.44 -9.76 -26.35
N PRO A 70 -7.20 -9.63 -26.86
CA PRO A 70 -6.05 -9.46 -25.99
C PRO A 70 -6.33 -8.26 -25.09
N VAL A 71 -6.33 -8.47 -23.77
CA VAL A 71 -6.40 -7.38 -22.79
C VAL A 71 -5.05 -6.65 -22.77
N ALA A 72 -4.68 -6.09 -23.91
CA ALA A 72 -3.71 -5.02 -24.00
C ALA A 72 -4.52 -3.72 -23.79
N GLY A 73 -4.69 -3.32 -22.53
CA GLY A 73 -5.28 -2.03 -22.18
C GLY A 73 -6.73 -2.04 -21.67
N ALA A 74 -7.18 -3.06 -20.91
CA ALA A 74 -8.54 -3.02 -20.35
C ALA A 74 -8.71 -2.08 -19.13
N TYR A 75 -7.65 -1.68 -18.43
CA TYR A 75 -7.75 -0.66 -17.37
C TYR A 75 -6.48 0.22 -17.22
N PRO A 76 -6.02 0.92 -18.26
CA PRO A 76 -4.90 1.86 -18.13
C PRO A 76 -5.25 3.15 -17.37
N ASP A 77 -6.51 3.35 -16.95
CA ASP A 77 -7.03 4.66 -16.51
C ASP A 77 -7.76 4.65 -15.15
N ARG A 78 -7.63 3.59 -14.35
CA ARG A 78 -8.20 3.53 -12.98
C ARG A 78 -7.18 3.32 -11.87
N SER A 79 -5.93 3.05 -12.21
CA SER A 79 -4.85 3.08 -11.24
C SER A 79 -4.44 4.54 -11.01
N SER A 80 -4.83 5.11 -9.88
CA SER A 80 -4.14 6.29 -9.40
C SER A 80 -2.79 5.81 -8.86
N GLU A 81 -1.73 5.99 -9.65
CA GLU A 81 -0.36 5.82 -9.14
C GLU A 81 -0.16 6.82 -8.02
N LEU A 82 0.24 6.34 -6.84
CA LEU A 82 0.83 7.20 -5.83
C LEU A 82 2.28 7.34 -6.23
N PRO A 83 2.78 8.55 -6.50
CA PRO A 83 4.21 8.78 -6.44
C PRO A 83 4.49 9.25 -5.01
N PRO A 84 4.69 8.38 -4.01
CA PRO A 84 5.61 8.83 -2.98
C PRO A 84 6.93 9.05 -3.71
N PRO A 85 7.60 10.20 -3.56
CA PRO A 85 8.93 10.44 -4.14
C PRO A 85 10.01 9.53 -3.50
N ARG A 86 9.60 8.47 -2.81
CA ARG A 86 10.32 7.63 -1.86
C ARG A 86 9.87 6.19 -2.01
N SER A 87 10.76 5.26 -1.69
CA SER A 87 10.47 3.83 -1.55
C SER A 87 9.35 3.58 -0.55
N VAL A 88 8.39 2.71 -0.90
CA VAL A 88 7.27 2.32 -0.05
C VAL A 88 7.59 0.99 0.58
N LEU A 89 7.64 0.96 1.91
CA LEU A 89 8.05 -0.21 2.67
C LEU A 89 6.87 -0.97 3.26
N ALA A 90 5.76 -0.28 3.56
CA ALA A 90 4.53 -0.86 4.08
C ALA A 90 3.36 0.11 3.87
N PHE A 91 2.13 -0.39 3.89
CA PHE A 91 0.93 0.45 3.87
C PHE A 91 -0.26 -0.20 4.59
N PHE A 92 -1.18 0.63 5.09
CA PHE A 92 -2.33 0.20 5.89
C PHE A 92 -3.54 1.10 5.62
N TRP A 93 -4.67 0.49 5.26
CA TRP A 93 -5.94 1.21 5.14
C TRP A 93 -6.44 1.70 6.50
N SER A 94 -6.95 2.93 6.53
CA SER A 94 -7.75 3.42 7.64
C SER A 94 -9.07 2.64 7.73
N PRO A 95 -9.64 2.45 8.94
CA PRO A 95 -10.89 1.71 9.14
C PRO A 95 -12.08 2.19 8.28
N ASP A 96 -12.15 3.49 7.99
CA ASP A 96 -13.15 4.12 7.12
C ASP A 96 -12.86 4.00 5.60
N SER A 97 -11.84 3.23 5.20
CA SER A 97 -11.51 2.93 3.79
C SER A 97 -11.15 4.13 2.90
N ARG A 98 -10.78 5.24 3.53
CA ARG A 98 -10.48 6.51 2.84
C ARG A 98 -8.99 6.78 2.71
N THR A 99 -8.23 6.48 3.74
CA THR A 99 -6.84 6.92 3.87
C THR A 99 -5.91 5.72 3.89
N LEU A 100 -4.78 5.82 3.18
CA LEU A 100 -3.66 4.91 3.32
C LEU A 100 -2.63 5.55 4.25
N LEU A 101 -2.23 4.84 5.30
CA LEU A 101 -1.00 5.13 6.03
C LEU A 101 0.13 4.37 5.36
N VAL A 102 1.15 5.09 4.92
CA VAL A 102 2.26 4.57 4.11
C VAL A 102 3.56 4.80 4.88
N LEU A 103 4.36 3.75 5.00
CA LEU A 103 5.72 3.85 5.53
C LEU A 103 6.69 4.01 4.38
N THR A 104 7.46 5.09 4.39
CA THR A 104 8.42 5.40 3.34
C THR A 104 9.86 5.37 3.85
N GLY A 105 10.76 4.96 2.95
CA GLY A 105 12.20 5.10 3.11
C GLY A 105 12.65 6.56 2.99
N PRO A 106 13.93 6.87 3.25
CA PRO A 106 14.44 8.24 3.11
C PRO A 106 14.37 8.71 1.66
N SER A 107 14.03 9.98 1.45
CA SER A 107 14.16 10.63 0.14
C SER A 107 15.63 10.93 -0.19
N LYS A 108 15.88 11.31 -1.45
CA LYS A 108 17.18 11.83 -1.86
C LYS A 108 17.66 13.01 -0.97
N ALA A 109 16.75 13.91 -0.61
CA ALA A 109 17.07 15.05 0.25
C ALA A 109 17.42 14.60 1.68
N ASP A 110 16.73 13.59 2.21
CA ASP A 110 17.03 13.01 3.53
C ASP A 110 18.42 12.37 3.55
N ILE A 111 18.78 11.65 2.47
CA ILE A 111 20.12 11.07 2.29
C ILE A 111 21.19 12.17 2.20
N GLU A 112 20.98 13.20 1.39
CA GLU A 112 21.91 14.34 1.24
C GLU A 112 22.11 15.09 2.57
N ALA A 113 21.05 15.24 3.36
CA ALA A 113 21.09 15.83 4.69
C ALA A 113 21.63 14.88 5.78
N SER A 114 22.05 13.66 5.43
CA SER A 114 22.43 12.59 6.39
C SER A 114 21.36 12.33 7.46
N SER A 115 20.11 12.66 7.14
CA SER A 115 18.92 12.48 7.97
C SER A 115 18.37 11.08 7.71
N GLY A 116 19.07 10.06 8.21
CA GLY A 116 18.60 8.67 8.09
C GLY A 116 17.32 8.44 8.89
N GLY A 117 16.47 7.52 8.46
CA GLY A 117 15.23 7.17 9.15
C GLY A 117 14.14 6.72 8.19
N LEU A 118 13.02 6.28 8.75
CA LEU A 118 11.77 6.06 8.04
C LEU A 118 10.77 7.13 8.42
N ARG A 119 9.73 7.29 7.60
CA ARG A 119 8.66 8.26 7.81
C ARG A 119 7.31 7.64 7.52
N TRP A 120 6.33 8.03 8.32
CA TRP A 120 4.92 7.78 8.00
C TRP A 120 4.37 8.91 7.12
N GLU A 121 3.49 8.56 6.20
CA GLU A 121 2.74 9.48 5.37
C GLU A 121 1.29 9.01 5.27
N THR A 122 0.31 9.91 5.40
CA THR A 122 -1.08 9.58 5.05
C THR A 122 -1.37 10.04 3.64
N PHE A 123 -2.08 9.21 2.86
CA PHE A 123 -2.62 9.56 1.56
C PHE A 123 -4.14 9.39 1.56
N ASP A 124 -4.88 10.48 1.35
CA ASP A 124 -6.34 10.48 1.22
C ASP A 124 -6.73 10.15 -0.22
N THR A 125 -7.35 8.99 -0.43
CA THR A 125 -7.70 8.48 -1.78
C THR A 125 -8.78 9.27 -2.48
N MET A 126 -9.59 10.04 -1.75
CA MET A 126 -10.67 10.85 -2.33
C MET A 126 -10.18 12.21 -2.82
N THR A 127 -9.22 12.80 -2.10
CA THR A 127 -8.75 14.16 -2.35
C THR A 127 -7.35 14.23 -2.96
N GLY A 128 -6.60 13.12 -2.91
CA GLY A 128 -5.20 13.07 -3.29
C GLY A 128 -4.26 13.79 -2.31
N LYS A 129 -4.76 14.22 -1.15
CA LYS A 129 -3.97 14.97 -0.17
C LYS A 129 -3.03 14.03 0.58
N THR A 130 -1.76 14.43 0.69
CA THR A 130 -0.74 13.76 1.50
C THR A 130 -0.39 14.58 2.74
N VAL A 131 -0.13 13.92 3.87
CA VAL A 131 0.48 14.51 5.07
C VAL A 131 1.68 13.68 5.47
N GLU A 132 2.83 14.34 5.65
CA GLU A 132 4.09 13.74 6.05
C GLU A 132 4.32 13.92 7.57
N PHE A 133 4.80 12.89 8.26
CA PHE A 133 5.12 12.94 9.69
C PHE A 133 6.64 13.01 9.93
N GLU A 134 7.05 13.19 11.19
CA GLU A 134 8.47 13.27 11.54
C GLU A 134 9.22 11.97 11.21
N LEU A 135 10.51 12.10 10.89
CA LEU A 135 11.38 10.94 10.71
C LEU A 135 11.60 10.24 12.05
N PHE A 136 11.67 8.92 12.01
CA PHE A 136 12.02 8.09 13.15
C PHE A 136 12.95 6.95 12.73
N ARG A 137 13.64 6.35 13.69
CA ARG A 137 14.41 5.13 13.51
C ARG A 137 13.58 3.95 13.99
N PRO A 138 13.17 3.02 13.12
CA PRO A 138 12.56 1.78 13.55
C PRO A 138 13.58 0.90 14.30
N THR A 139 13.09 -0.07 15.06
CA THR A 139 13.96 -1.11 15.62
C THR A 139 14.47 -2.02 14.51
N ALA A 140 15.65 -2.63 14.70
CA ALA A 140 16.20 -3.57 13.73
C ALA A 140 15.26 -4.77 13.48
N SER A 141 14.55 -5.25 14.51
CA SER A 141 13.55 -6.32 14.38
C SER A 141 12.34 -5.90 13.54
N PHE A 142 11.85 -4.67 13.70
CA PHE A 142 10.77 -4.16 12.86
C PHE A 142 11.18 -4.16 11.38
N VAL A 143 12.39 -3.67 11.08
CA VAL A 143 12.91 -3.64 9.70
C VAL A 143 13.18 -5.04 9.15
N GLY A 144 13.84 -5.91 9.91
CA GLY A 144 14.30 -7.21 9.41
C GLY A 144 13.26 -8.32 9.45
N THR A 145 12.21 -8.20 10.28
CA THR A 145 11.22 -9.28 10.49
C THR A 145 9.81 -8.88 10.06
N PHE A 146 9.38 -7.66 10.37
CA PHE A 146 8.02 -7.22 10.08
C PHE A 146 7.89 -6.71 8.64
N LEU A 147 8.72 -5.74 8.22
CA LEU A 147 8.56 -5.08 6.92
C LEU A 147 8.57 -6.01 5.70
N PRO A 148 9.44 -7.04 5.62
CA PRO A 148 9.46 -7.93 4.44
C PRO A 148 8.17 -8.72 4.23
N PHE A 149 7.32 -8.82 5.26
CA PHE A 149 6.06 -9.56 5.25
C PHE A 149 4.93 -8.72 5.87
N PHE A 150 4.97 -7.40 5.70
CA PHE A 150 4.07 -6.49 6.42
C PHE A 150 2.60 -6.80 6.12
N ASP A 151 2.27 -7.21 4.89
CA ASP A 151 0.91 -7.50 4.45
C ASP A 151 0.30 -8.71 5.18
N GLN A 152 1.13 -9.71 5.51
CA GLN A 152 0.73 -10.84 6.37
C GLN A 152 0.52 -10.40 7.82
N TYR A 153 1.42 -9.56 8.35
CA TYR A 153 1.32 -9.08 9.73
C TYR A 153 0.26 -8.00 9.92
N ALA A 154 -0.15 -7.29 8.86
CA ALA A 154 -1.19 -6.27 8.90
C ALA A 154 -2.54 -6.83 9.38
N LEU A 155 -2.75 -8.14 9.25
CA LEU A 155 -3.95 -8.83 9.76
C LEU A 155 -3.87 -9.17 11.26
N SER A 156 -2.70 -9.03 11.89
CA SER A 156 -2.49 -9.44 13.29
C SER A 156 -2.74 -8.33 14.31
N HIS A 157 -2.62 -7.06 13.90
CA HIS A 157 -2.85 -5.89 14.75
C HIS A 157 -3.20 -4.68 13.89
N ASN A 158 -3.99 -3.77 14.48
CA ASN A 158 -4.34 -2.51 13.82
C ASN A 158 -3.48 -1.39 14.39
N ILE A 159 -2.78 -0.68 13.51
CA ILE A 159 -1.99 0.50 13.88
C ILE A 159 -2.86 1.77 13.93
N TRP A 160 -4.00 1.75 13.23
CA TRP A 160 -4.99 2.83 13.23
C TRP A 160 -5.85 2.82 14.49
N SER A 161 -6.23 4.01 14.97
CA SER A 161 -7.36 4.16 15.87
C SER A 161 -8.64 3.72 15.15
N PRO A 162 -9.63 3.14 15.87
CA PRO A 162 -10.88 2.67 15.25
C PRO A 162 -11.71 3.76 14.55
N ASP A 163 -11.48 5.04 14.91
CA ASP A 163 -12.16 6.20 14.32
C ASP A 163 -11.41 6.82 13.13
N SER A 164 -10.33 6.18 12.65
CA SER A 164 -9.48 6.67 11.55
C SER A 164 -8.76 8.01 11.79
N THR A 165 -8.74 8.52 13.02
CA THR A 165 -8.18 9.86 13.28
C THR A 165 -6.72 9.87 13.75
N SER A 166 -6.21 8.74 14.23
CA SER A 166 -4.86 8.63 14.75
C SER A 166 -4.25 7.27 14.44
N PHE A 167 -2.93 7.15 14.60
CA PHE A 167 -2.24 5.86 14.52
C PHE A 167 -1.12 5.76 15.55
N CYS A 168 -0.73 4.53 15.88
CA CYS A 168 0.34 4.23 16.83
C CYS A 168 1.52 3.54 16.14
N TYR A 169 2.75 3.90 16.52
CA TYR A 169 3.96 3.24 16.05
C TYR A 169 5.07 3.23 17.11
N THR A 170 6.07 2.37 16.93
CA THR A 170 7.22 2.24 17.84
C THR A 170 8.55 2.48 17.13
N GLY A 171 9.58 2.91 17.85
CA GLY A 171 10.89 3.24 17.29
C GLY A 171 11.71 4.15 18.21
N VAL A 172 12.52 5.03 17.62
CA VAL A 172 13.34 6.06 18.28
C VAL A 172 13.19 7.37 17.49
N SER A 173 12.86 8.49 18.12
CA SER A 173 12.87 9.80 17.43
C SER A 173 14.32 10.18 17.05
N LEU A 174 14.54 10.88 15.92
CA LEU A 174 15.91 11.21 15.48
C LEU A 174 16.70 12.08 16.47
N GLY A 175 16.02 12.83 17.34
CA GLY A 175 16.65 13.65 18.38
C GLY A 175 16.74 12.99 19.76
N GLY A 176 16.23 11.76 19.92
CA GLY A 176 16.18 11.05 21.19
C GLY A 176 17.06 9.80 21.23
N GLU A 177 17.45 9.39 22.43
CA GLU A 177 18.13 8.11 22.67
C GLU A 177 17.15 7.02 23.13
N ASP A 178 15.94 7.40 23.54
CA ASP A 178 14.97 6.48 24.12
C ASP A 178 14.04 5.86 23.08
N TYR A 179 13.84 4.55 23.22
CA TYR A 179 12.79 3.82 22.52
C TYR A 179 11.42 4.22 23.04
N GLY A 180 10.46 4.43 22.14
CA GLY A 180 9.12 4.86 22.50
C GLY A 180 8.04 4.21 21.65
N ALA A 181 6.81 4.41 22.12
CA ALA A 181 5.59 4.27 21.34
C ALA A 181 4.95 5.66 21.23
N TRP A 182 4.55 6.04 20.02
CA TRP A 182 3.96 7.34 19.72
C TRP A 182 2.58 7.17 19.12
N VAL A 183 1.72 8.15 19.40
CA VAL A 183 0.42 8.32 18.75
C VAL A 183 0.46 9.64 18.00
N GLN A 184 -0.06 9.65 16.79
CA GLN A 184 -0.01 10.78 15.88
C GLN A 184 -1.39 11.08 15.28
#